data_AF-A0A376VLW4-F1
#
_entry.id   AF-A0A376VLW4-F1
#
_cell.length_a   1.000
_cell.length_b   1.000
_cell.length_c   1.000
_cell.angle_alpha   90.00
_cell.angle_beta   90.00
_cell.angle_gamma   90.00
#
_symmetry.space_group_name_H-M   'P 1'
#
loop_
_entity.id
_entity.type
_entity.pdbx_description
1 polymer ?
#
loop_
_entity_poly.entity_id
_entity_poly.type
_entity_poly.pdbx_seq_one_letter_code
_entity_poly.pdbx_strand_id
1 'polypeptide(L)'
;MIDYLIDLATRSRRRLMIRLVKGAYWDSEIKRAQMDGLEGYPVYTRKVYTDVSYLACAKKLLAVPNLIYPQFATHNAHTLAAIYQLAGQNYYPGQYEFQCLHGMGEPLYEQVTGKVADGKLNRPCRIYAPVGTHETLLAYLVRRLLENGANTSFVNRIADTSLPLDELVADPVTAVEKLAQQEGQTGLPHPKIPLPRDLYGHGRDNSAGLDLANEHRLASLSSALLNSALPKMAGLANAGTIGRGW
;
A
#
# COMPACT_ATOMS: atom_id res chain seq x y z
N MET A 1 7.56 -4.88 6.73
CA MET A 1 7.85 -3.43 6.87
C MET A 1 7.63 -2.91 8.29
N ILE A 2 6.42 -2.99 8.87
CA ILE A 2 6.18 -2.46 10.23
C ILE A 2 7.10 -3.08 11.28
N ASP A 3 7.31 -4.40 11.25
CA ASP A 3 8.25 -5.07 12.17
C ASP A 3 9.66 -4.51 12.09
N TYR A 4 10.14 -4.27 10.86
CA TYR A 4 11.43 -3.65 10.62
C TYR A 4 11.50 -2.23 11.20
N LEU A 5 10.43 -1.44 11.07
CA LEU A 5 10.37 -0.09 11.66
C LEU A 5 10.35 -0.13 13.19
N ILE A 6 9.67 -1.11 13.80
CA ILE A 6 9.66 -1.31 15.26
C ILE A 6 11.06 -1.69 15.75
N ASP A 7 11.73 -2.62 15.06
CA ASP A 7 13.12 -3.00 15.34
C ASP A 7 14.06 -1.79 15.19
N LEU A 8 13.91 -1.02 14.10
CA LEU A 8 14.71 0.19 13.87
C LEU A 8 14.51 1.23 14.99
N ALA A 9 13.27 1.49 15.40
CA ALA A 9 12.96 2.39 16.51
C ALA A 9 13.64 1.93 17.81
N THR A 10 13.61 0.62 18.06
CA THR A 10 14.24 -0.02 19.23
C THR A 10 15.75 0.17 19.22
N ARG A 11 16.42 -0.22 18.13
CA ARG A 11 17.89 -0.14 18.02
C ARG A 11 18.40 1.30 17.99
N SER A 12 17.66 2.20 17.35
CA SER A 12 18.03 3.63 17.27
C SER A 12 17.70 4.42 18.54
N ARG A 13 16.88 3.85 19.45
CA ARG A 13 16.31 4.54 20.62
C ARG A 13 15.60 5.84 20.24
N ARG A 14 14.92 5.83 19.09
CA ARG A 14 14.14 6.96 18.58
C ARG A 14 12.68 6.54 18.47
N ARG A 15 11.79 7.41 18.97
CA ARG A 15 10.36 7.27 18.70
C ARG A 15 10.07 7.75 17.28
N LEU A 16 9.72 6.83 16.39
CA LEU A 16 9.51 7.15 14.97
C LEU A 16 8.09 7.64 14.73
N MET A 17 7.92 8.73 13.97
CA MET A 17 6.61 9.17 13.49
C MET A 17 6.29 8.42 12.19
N ILE A 18 5.31 7.53 12.24
CA ILE A 18 5.00 6.63 11.12
C ILE A 18 3.61 6.95 10.58
N ARG A 19 3.57 7.47 9.36
CA ARG A 19 2.33 7.68 8.60
C ARG A 19 1.87 6.38 7.95
N LEU A 20 0.68 5.91 8.30
CA LEU A 20 0.00 4.81 7.64
C LEU A 20 -0.96 5.36 6.58
N VAL A 21 -0.79 4.91 5.33
CA VAL A 21 -1.62 5.26 4.16
C VAL A 21 -2.10 3.98 3.48
N LYS A 22 -3.16 4.06 2.67
CA LYS A 22 -3.60 2.93 1.82
C LYS A 22 -2.73 2.78 0.57
N GLY A 23 -2.40 3.89 -0.08
CA GLY A 23 -1.60 3.93 -1.30
C GLY A 23 -2.20 4.90 -2.33
N ALA A 24 -1.37 5.44 -3.22
CA ALA A 24 -1.76 6.44 -4.22
C ALA A 24 -1.35 6.07 -5.66
N TYR A 25 -0.89 4.83 -5.87
CA TYR A 25 -0.28 4.39 -7.13
C TYR A 25 -0.86 3.07 -7.65
N TRP A 26 -2.02 2.65 -7.15
CA TRP A 26 -2.58 1.31 -7.41
C TRP A 26 -2.65 0.97 -8.90
N ASP A 27 -3.25 1.83 -9.74
CA ASP A 27 -3.37 1.59 -11.19
C ASP A 27 -2.00 1.48 -11.89
N SER A 28 -1.03 2.27 -11.42
CA SER A 28 0.33 2.25 -11.97
C SER A 28 1.06 0.96 -11.59
N GLU A 29 0.87 0.45 -10.36
CA GLU A 29 1.45 -0.82 -9.92
C GLU A 29 0.82 -2.02 -10.68
N ILE A 30 -0.49 -2.00 -10.91
CA ILE A 30 -1.16 -3.03 -11.72
C ILE A 30 -0.61 -3.01 -13.15
N LYS A 31 -0.58 -1.83 -13.79
CA LYS A 31 -0.06 -1.69 -15.15
C LYS A 31 1.40 -2.11 -15.26
N ARG A 32 2.24 -1.66 -14.32
CA ARG A 32 3.68 -1.95 -14.33
C ARG A 32 3.94 -3.44 -14.17
N ALA A 33 3.29 -4.11 -13.21
CA ALA A 33 3.47 -5.55 -13.02
C ALA A 33 3.05 -6.36 -14.25
N GLN A 34 1.97 -5.94 -14.94
CA GLN A 34 1.54 -6.57 -16.20
C GLN A 34 2.54 -6.34 -17.34
N MET A 35 3.01 -5.10 -17.52
CA MET A 35 3.99 -4.76 -18.56
C MET A 35 5.34 -5.46 -18.35
N ASP A 36 5.80 -5.53 -17.10
CA ASP A 36 7.06 -6.13 -16.72
C ASP A 36 6.96 -7.67 -16.63
N GLY A 37 5.79 -8.26 -16.84
CA GLY A 37 5.58 -9.71 -16.83
C GLY A 37 5.93 -10.38 -15.49
N LEU A 38 5.65 -9.70 -14.37
CA LEU A 38 6.01 -10.17 -13.03
C LEU A 38 5.14 -11.36 -12.57
N GLU A 39 5.57 -12.07 -11.53
CA GLU A 39 4.84 -13.23 -11.00
C GLU A 39 3.47 -12.87 -10.39
N GLY A 40 3.28 -11.61 -10.00
CA GLY A 40 2.05 -11.11 -9.39
C GLY A 40 2.11 -9.62 -9.11
N TYR A 41 1.19 -9.15 -8.27
CA TYR A 41 1.06 -7.73 -7.93
C TYR A 41 1.67 -7.43 -6.56
N PRO A 42 2.41 -6.31 -6.41
CA PRO A 42 2.90 -5.86 -5.10
C PRO A 42 1.80 -5.19 -4.24
N VAL A 43 0.58 -5.11 -4.75
CA VAL A 43 -0.58 -4.48 -4.12
C VAL A 43 -1.79 -5.41 -4.17
N TYR A 44 -2.71 -5.28 -3.22
CA TYR A 44 -3.98 -6.01 -3.28
C TYR A 44 -4.81 -5.58 -4.49
N THR A 45 -5.43 -6.54 -5.17
CA THR A 45 -6.28 -6.29 -6.34
C THR A 45 -7.74 -5.99 -5.97
N ARG A 46 -8.15 -6.24 -4.72
CA ARG A 46 -9.48 -5.85 -4.20
C ARG A 46 -9.33 -4.77 -3.14
N LYS A 47 -10.11 -3.70 -3.25
CA LYS A 47 -10.07 -2.56 -2.32
C LYS A 47 -10.31 -2.97 -0.86
N VAL A 48 -11.21 -3.91 -0.62
CA VAL A 48 -11.55 -4.38 0.74
C VAL A 48 -10.34 -5.03 1.44
N TYR A 49 -9.44 -5.69 0.71
CA TYR A 49 -8.23 -6.27 1.31
C TYR A 49 -7.25 -5.18 1.76
N THR A 50 -7.16 -4.08 1.03
CA THR A 50 -6.41 -2.90 1.47
C THR A 50 -7.01 -2.30 2.74
N ASP A 51 -8.34 -2.26 2.88
CA ASP A 51 -8.99 -1.77 4.10
C ASP A 51 -8.67 -2.68 5.31
N VAL A 52 -8.78 -3.99 5.16
CA VAL A 52 -8.44 -4.96 6.22
C VAL A 52 -6.95 -4.86 6.59
N SER A 53 -6.07 -4.78 5.59
CA SER A 53 -4.63 -4.62 5.80
C SER A 53 -4.30 -3.32 6.55
N TYR A 54 -4.98 -2.22 6.21
CA TYR A 54 -4.84 -0.95 6.92
C TYR A 54 -5.21 -1.07 8.40
N LEU A 55 -6.33 -1.72 8.73
CA LEU A 55 -6.76 -1.93 10.12
C LEU A 55 -5.80 -2.85 10.89
N ALA A 56 -5.32 -3.93 10.26
CA ALA A 56 -4.33 -4.82 10.86
C ALA A 56 -3.01 -4.08 11.15
N CYS A 57 -2.54 -3.27 10.20
CA CYS A 57 -1.37 -2.41 10.38
C CYS A 57 -1.58 -1.37 11.48
N ALA A 58 -2.77 -0.75 11.55
CA ALA A 58 -3.09 0.23 12.57
C ALA A 58 -3.07 -0.39 13.98
N LYS A 59 -3.69 -1.57 14.14
CA LYS A 59 -3.63 -2.35 15.40
C LYS A 59 -2.19 -2.62 15.83
N LYS A 60 -1.33 -2.99 14.88
CA LYS A 60 0.09 -3.25 15.15
C LYS A 60 0.85 -2.00 15.59
N LEU A 61 0.60 -0.85 14.97
CA LEU A 61 1.24 0.43 15.35
C LEU A 61 0.75 0.94 16.72
N LEU A 62 -0.55 0.77 17.01
CA LEU A 62 -1.14 1.15 18.31
C LEU A 62 -0.58 0.32 19.48
N ALA A 63 -0.11 -0.90 19.22
CA ALA A 63 0.43 -1.80 20.24
C ALA A 63 1.84 -1.41 20.75
N VAL A 64 2.52 -0.44 20.10
CA VAL A 64 3.90 -0.05 20.42
C VAL A 64 4.08 1.47 20.56
N PRO A 65 3.24 2.15 21.38
CA PRO A 65 3.18 3.62 21.41
C PRO A 65 4.46 4.28 21.95
N ASN A 66 5.29 3.53 22.69
CA ASN A 66 6.60 4.00 23.20
C ASN A 66 7.67 4.09 22.08
N LEU A 67 7.55 3.25 21.05
CA LEU A 67 8.51 3.17 19.94
C LEU A 67 8.04 3.94 18.71
N ILE A 68 6.72 4.02 18.51
CA ILE A 68 6.14 4.64 17.33
C ILE A 68 5.08 5.66 17.76
N TYR A 69 5.08 6.80 17.08
CA TYR A 69 3.97 7.73 17.03
C TYR A 69 3.17 7.48 15.73
N PRO A 70 2.04 6.76 15.80
CA PRO A 70 1.26 6.42 14.61
C PRO A 70 0.50 7.65 14.08
N GLN A 71 0.50 7.82 12.76
CA GLN A 71 -0.23 8.88 12.07
C GLN A 71 -1.15 8.26 11.02
N PHE A 72 -2.45 8.16 11.31
CA PHE A 72 -3.42 7.47 10.46
C PHE A 72 -3.99 8.42 9.42
N ALA A 73 -3.43 8.41 8.21
CA ALA A 73 -3.91 9.24 7.10
C ALA A 73 -5.05 8.53 6.35
N THR A 74 -6.28 9.05 6.48
CA THR A 74 -7.46 8.51 5.81
C THR A 74 -8.60 9.52 5.76
N HIS A 75 -9.43 9.45 4.71
CA HIS A 75 -10.72 10.16 4.62
C HIS A 75 -11.92 9.22 4.74
N ASN A 76 -11.69 7.94 5.05
CA ASN A 76 -12.75 6.96 5.19
C ASN A 76 -13.25 6.94 6.63
N ALA A 77 -14.51 7.36 6.84
CA ALA A 77 -15.09 7.48 8.17
C ALA A 77 -15.16 6.15 8.94
N HIS A 78 -15.44 5.03 8.24
CA HIS A 78 -15.41 3.70 8.86
C HIS A 78 -13.99 3.34 9.34
N THR A 79 -12.97 3.56 8.51
CA THR A 79 -11.57 3.30 8.89
C THR A 79 -11.17 4.14 10.11
N LEU A 80 -11.55 5.41 10.14
CA LEU A 80 -11.33 6.31 11.28
C LEU A 80 -12.02 5.77 12.54
N ALA A 81 -13.31 5.46 12.45
CA ALA A 81 -14.10 4.97 13.58
C ALA A 81 -13.54 3.65 14.13
N ALA A 82 -13.18 2.72 13.26
CA ALA A 82 -12.57 1.46 13.65
C ALA A 82 -11.25 1.69 14.42
N ILE A 83 -10.38 2.58 13.94
CA ILE A 83 -9.11 2.92 14.63
C ILE A 83 -9.37 3.62 15.96
N TYR A 84 -10.35 4.53 16.01
CA TYR A 84 -10.76 5.18 17.25
C TYR A 84 -11.18 4.15 18.31
N GLN A 85 -11.97 3.13 17.92
CA GLN A 85 -12.37 2.05 18.82
C GLN A 85 -11.19 1.13 19.18
N LEU A 86 -10.33 0.78 18.22
CA LEU A 86 -9.13 -0.03 18.46
C LEU A 86 -8.14 0.62 19.44
N ALA A 87 -8.04 1.95 19.43
CA ALA A 87 -7.18 2.68 20.36
C ALA A 87 -7.75 2.78 21.79
N GLY A 88 -9.05 2.55 21.96
CA GLY A 88 -9.74 2.63 23.24
C GLY A 88 -9.90 4.05 23.79
N GLN A 89 -10.36 4.13 25.04
CA GLN A 89 -10.73 5.40 25.69
C GLN A 89 -9.56 6.13 26.36
N ASN A 90 -8.46 5.43 26.64
CA ASN A 90 -7.30 5.95 27.38
C ASN A 90 -6.34 6.74 26.47
N TYR A 91 -6.88 7.75 25.79
CA TYR A 91 -6.08 8.61 24.94
C TYR A 91 -5.28 9.63 25.76
N TYR A 92 -4.04 9.85 25.36
CA TYR A 92 -3.19 10.94 25.86
C TYR A 92 -2.56 11.72 24.70
N PRO A 93 -2.31 13.04 24.86
CA PRO A 93 -1.64 13.84 23.84
C PRO A 93 -0.31 13.22 23.40
N GLY A 94 -0.14 13.05 22.09
CA GLY A 94 1.06 12.43 21.54
C GLY A 94 1.03 10.90 21.50
N GLN A 95 -0.09 10.25 21.84
CA GLN A 95 -0.25 8.80 21.65
C GLN A 95 -0.29 8.44 20.15
N TYR A 96 -1.18 9.08 19.40
CA TYR A 96 -1.31 8.97 17.94
C TYR A 96 -2.04 10.20 17.40
N GLU A 97 -2.04 10.38 16.07
CA GLU A 97 -2.88 11.36 15.40
C GLU A 97 -3.56 10.76 14.16
N PHE A 98 -4.63 11.40 13.73
CA PHE A 98 -5.12 11.24 12.37
C PHE A 98 -4.46 12.26 11.44
N GLN A 99 -4.55 12.01 10.14
CA GLN A 99 -4.16 12.99 9.13
C GLN A 99 -5.17 13.03 8.00
N CYS A 100 -5.32 14.22 7.43
CA CYS A 100 -6.11 14.44 6.24
C CYS A 100 -5.37 15.32 5.24
N LEU A 101 -6.00 15.53 4.10
CA LEU A 101 -5.50 16.42 3.06
C LEU A 101 -6.34 17.68 3.12
N HIS A 102 -5.68 18.82 2.94
CA HIS A 102 -6.35 20.09 2.79
C HIS A 102 -7.34 20.09 1.61
N GLY A 103 -8.52 20.67 1.81
CA GLY A 103 -9.60 20.79 0.83
C GLY A 103 -10.39 19.50 0.63
N MET A 104 -10.27 18.51 1.53
CA MET A 104 -10.89 17.20 1.37
C MET A 104 -11.42 16.61 2.66
N GLY A 105 -10.57 16.49 3.68
CA GLY A 105 -10.93 15.74 4.89
C GLY A 105 -11.53 16.60 6.00
N GLU A 106 -11.50 17.92 5.86
CA GLU A 106 -11.95 18.87 6.89
C GLU A 106 -13.38 18.57 7.39
N PRO A 107 -14.40 18.35 6.54
CA PRO A 107 -15.76 18.09 7.02
C PRO A 107 -15.87 16.86 7.94
N LEU A 108 -15.06 15.82 7.67
CA LEU A 108 -14.97 14.64 8.55
C LEU A 108 -14.26 14.99 9.86
N TYR A 109 -13.08 15.62 9.77
CA TYR A 109 -12.23 15.85 10.94
C TYR A 109 -12.67 17.00 11.85
N GLU A 110 -13.55 17.88 11.36
CA GLU A 110 -14.31 18.82 12.18
C GLU A 110 -15.26 18.11 13.16
N GLN A 111 -15.66 16.87 12.90
CA GLN A 111 -16.42 16.03 13.84
C GLN A 111 -15.52 15.23 14.80
N VAL A 112 -14.22 15.25 14.58
CA VAL A 112 -13.24 14.40 15.28
C VAL A 112 -12.38 15.23 16.25
N THR A 113 -11.91 16.37 15.78
CA THR A 113 -11.13 17.33 16.57
C THR A 113 -12.06 18.14 17.47
N GLY A 114 -11.63 18.44 18.70
CA GLY A 114 -12.44 19.14 19.70
C GLY A 114 -12.82 18.28 20.90
N LYS A 115 -13.40 18.89 21.94
CA LYS A 115 -13.65 18.19 23.22
C LYS A 115 -14.82 17.21 23.08
N VAL A 116 -14.80 16.15 23.88
CA VAL A 116 -15.93 15.19 23.98
C VAL A 116 -17.20 15.90 24.47
N ALA A 117 -17.06 16.90 25.34
CA ALA A 117 -18.17 17.74 25.82
C ALA A 117 -18.90 18.49 24.68
N ASP A 118 -18.22 18.73 23.55
CA ASP A 118 -18.78 19.40 22.38
C ASP A 118 -19.32 18.38 21.34
N GLY A 119 -19.44 17.10 21.73
CA GLY A 119 -19.90 16.01 20.86
C GLY A 119 -18.85 15.48 19.87
N LYS A 120 -17.56 15.83 20.06
CA LYS A 120 -16.45 15.42 19.20
C LYS A 120 -15.69 14.22 19.80
N LEU A 121 -14.64 13.76 19.12
CA LEU A 121 -13.87 12.57 19.55
C LEU A 121 -12.59 12.88 20.34
N ASN A 122 -12.22 14.16 20.48
CA ASN A 122 -10.97 14.58 21.13
C ASN A 122 -9.74 13.81 20.62
N ARG A 123 -9.62 13.75 19.29
CA ARG A 123 -8.43 13.21 18.61
C ARG A 123 -7.84 14.25 17.66
N PRO A 124 -6.50 14.43 17.66
CA PRO A 124 -5.87 15.42 16.79
C PRO A 124 -5.88 14.94 15.35
N CYS A 125 -6.00 15.90 14.42
CA CYS A 125 -5.79 15.68 13.01
C CYS A 125 -4.76 16.68 12.48
N ARG A 126 -3.74 16.18 11.78
CA ARG A 126 -2.78 17.02 11.06
C ARG A 126 -3.20 17.12 9.60
N ILE A 127 -3.35 18.34 9.11
CA ILE A 127 -3.66 18.62 7.71
C ILE A 127 -2.37 18.61 6.89
N TYR A 128 -2.32 17.78 5.85
CA TYR A 128 -1.30 17.86 4.81
C TYR A 128 -1.72 18.94 3.80
N ALA A 129 -0.99 20.05 3.77
CA ALA A 129 -1.26 21.16 2.87
C ALA A 129 -0.21 21.18 1.74
N PRO A 130 -0.62 20.94 0.48
CA PRO A 130 0.27 21.13 -0.67
C PRO A 130 0.62 22.62 -0.81
N VAL A 131 1.91 22.94 -0.91
CA VAL A 131 2.39 24.32 -1.11
C VAL A 131 3.32 24.32 -2.32
N GLY A 132 3.01 25.19 -3.30
CA GLY A 132 3.77 25.29 -4.54
C GLY A 132 3.13 26.28 -5.50
N THR A 133 3.79 26.53 -6.63
CA THR A 133 3.23 27.36 -7.70
C THR A 133 2.12 26.61 -8.45
N HIS A 134 1.31 27.33 -9.23
CA HIS A 134 0.26 26.73 -10.06
C HIS A 134 0.79 25.61 -10.97
N GLU A 135 1.95 25.82 -11.60
CA GLU A 135 2.59 24.84 -12.48
C GLU A 135 2.93 23.53 -11.75
N THR A 136 3.51 23.63 -10.54
CA THR A 136 3.85 22.46 -9.73
C THR A 136 2.59 21.72 -9.24
N LEU A 137 1.51 22.46 -8.97
CA LEU A 137 0.26 21.88 -8.47
C LEU A 137 -0.51 21.12 -9.56
N LEU A 138 -0.40 21.48 -10.85
CA LEU A 138 -1.13 20.80 -11.93
C LEU A 138 -0.76 19.31 -12.06
N ALA A 139 0.54 18.99 -12.07
CA ALA A 139 1.00 17.59 -12.13
C ALA A 139 0.57 16.80 -10.89
N TYR A 140 0.52 17.47 -9.73
CA TYR A 140 0.06 16.89 -8.48
C TYR A 140 -1.47 16.70 -8.43
N LEU A 141 -2.22 17.61 -9.06
CA LEU A 141 -3.68 17.65 -9.07
C LEU A 141 -4.29 16.43 -9.74
N VAL A 142 -3.76 16.00 -10.90
CA VAL A 142 -4.27 14.82 -11.63
C VAL A 142 -4.27 13.58 -10.74
N ARG A 143 -3.15 13.30 -10.07
CA ARG A 143 -3.05 12.17 -9.14
C ARG A 143 -4.06 12.30 -7.99
N ARG A 144 -4.30 13.53 -7.52
CA ARG A 144 -5.16 13.78 -6.37
C ARG A 144 -6.65 13.67 -6.71
N LEU A 145 -7.03 14.03 -7.93
CA LEU A 145 -8.35 13.78 -8.49
C LEU A 145 -8.62 12.28 -8.65
N LEU A 146 -7.64 11.52 -9.15
CA LEU A 146 -7.79 10.06 -9.32
C LEU A 146 -7.95 9.32 -7.98
N GLU A 147 -7.15 9.68 -6.97
CA GLU A 147 -7.21 9.03 -5.65
C GLU A 147 -8.59 9.14 -4.99
N ASN A 148 -9.28 10.27 -5.17
CA ASN A 148 -10.53 10.56 -4.46
C ASN A 148 -11.77 10.47 -5.33
N GLY A 149 -11.63 10.56 -6.65
CA GLY A 149 -12.71 10.43 -7.64
C GLY A 149 -12.94 8.99 -8.12
N ALA A 150 -12.13 8.02 -7.70
CA ALA A 150 -12.38 6.62 -8.01
C ALA A 150 -13.74 6.15 -7.44
N ASN A 151 -14.49 5.33 -8.17
CA ASN A 151 -15.81 4.84 -7.74
C ASN A 151 -15.79 4.10 -6.38
N THR A 152 -14.64 3.53 -6.01
CA THR A 152 -14.43 2.83 -4.75
C THR A 152 -13.94 3.73 -3.61
N SER A 153 -13.66 5.01 -3.90
CA SER A 153 -13.30 6.05 -2.93
C SER A 153 -14.47 6.34 -2.01
N PHE A 154 -14.18 6.46 -0.71
CA PHE A 154 -15.19 6.85 0.27
C PHE A 154 -15.72 8.27 0.01
N VAL A 155 -14.84 9.19 -0.40
CA VAL A 155 -15.20 10.59 -0.69
C VAL A 155 -16.16 10.67 -1.89
N ASN A 156 -15.97 9.81 -2.90
CA ASN A 156 -16.90 9.74 -4.02
C ASN A 156 -18.24 9.11 -3.62
N ARG A 157 -18.20 8.01 -2.84
CA ARG A 157 -19.42 7.31 -2.42
C ARG A 157 -20.30 8.09 -1.44
N ILE A 158 -19.71 8.93 -0.57
CA ILE A 158 -20.51 9.77 0.36
C ILE A 158 -21.22 10.93 -0.35
N ALA A 159 -20.71 11.36 -1.51
CA ALA A 159 -21.36 12.38 -2.33
C ALA A 159 -22.56 11.81 -3.12
N ASP A 160 -22.64 10.49 -3.27
CA ASP A 160 -23.74 9.80 -3.93
C ASP A 160 -24.89 9.55 -2.94
N THR A 161 -25.94 10.36 -3.03
CA THR A 161 -27.12 10.28 -2.16
C THR A 161 -28.00 9.06 -2.41
N SER A 162 -27.73 8.27 -3.46
CA SER A 162 -28.44 7.02 -3.73
C SER A 162 -27.90 5.83 -2.93
N LEU A 163 -26.69 5.94 -2.37
CA LEU A 163 -26.06 4.86 -1.61
C LEU A 163 -26.55 4.84 -0.16
N PRO A 164 -27.04 3.70 0.36
CA PRO A 164 -27.40 3.57 1.76
C PRO A 164 -26.20 3.80 2.69
N LEU A 165 -26.43 4.48 3.81
CA LEU A 165 -25.39 4.74 4.81
C LEU A 165 -24.77 3.44 5.33
N ASP A 166 -25.58 2.39 5.53
CA ASP A 166 -25.13 1.07 5.99
C ASP A 166 -24.07 0.45 5.07
N GLU A 167 -24.10 0.73 3.76
CA GLU A 167 -23.08 0.27 2.83
C GLU A 167 -21.78 1.08 2.89
N LEU A 168 -21.84 2.34 3.33
CA LEU A 168 -20.67 3.19 3.52
C LEU A 168 -19.91 2.82 4.80
N VAL A 169 -20.64 2.34 5.82
CA VAL A 169 -20.11 1.95 7.13
C VAL A 169 -19.99 0.44 7.31
N ALA A 170 -20.13 -0.33 6.24
CA ALA A 170 -19.95 -1.79 6.29
C ALA A 170 -18.52 -2.16 6.72
N ASP A 171 -18.41 -3.10 7.65
CA ASP A 171 -17.14 -3.61 8.13
C ASP A 171 -16.40 -4.38 7.01
N PRO A 172 -15.18 -3.97 6.63
CA PRO A 172 -14.41 -4.65 5.60
C PRO A 172 -14.02 -6.07 6.01
N VAL A 173 -13.89 -6.39 7.30
CA VAL A 173 -13.60 -7.77 7.74
C VAL A 173 -14.78 -8.68 7.43
N THR A 174 -15.98 -8.29 7.86
CA THR A 174 -17.23 -8.98 7.53
C THR A 174 -17.43 -9.10 6.00
N ALA A 175 -17.07 -8.07 5.22
CA ALA A 175 -17.14 -8.12 3.77
C ALA A 175 -16.17 -9.16 3.16
N VAL A 176 -14.96 -9.28 3.70
CA VAL A 176 -13.99 -10.31 3.29
C VAL A 176 -14.47 -11.71 3.66
N GLU A 177 -15.08 -11.89 4.83
CA GLU A 177 -15.65 -13.18 5.25
C GLU A 177 -16.79 -13.63 4.33
N LYS A 178 -17.70 -12.70 3.97
CA LYS A 178 -18.77 -12.97 2.99
C LYS A 178 -18.21 -13.36 1.62
N LEU A 179 -17.19 -12.65 1.13
CA LEU A 179 -16.51 -13.01 -0.12
C LEU A 179 -15.89 -14.41 -0.03
N ALA A 180 -15.23 -14.73 1.08
CA ALA A 180 -14.65 -16.05 1.28
C ALA A 180 -15.69 -17.18 1.28
N GLN A 181 -16.87 -16.95 1.88
CA GLN A 181 -17.98 -17.89 1.83
C GLN A 181 -18.52 -18.10 0.40
N GLN A 182 -18.64 -17.02 -0.36
CA GLN A 182 -19.14 -17.06 -1.74
C GLN A 182 -18.15 -17.71 -2.72
N GLU A 183 -16.86 -17.44 -2.54
CA GLU A 183 -15.81 -17.88 -3.46
C GLU A 183 -15.07 -19.15 -2.99
N GLY A 184 -15.42 -19.66 -1.80
CA GLY A 184 -14.83 -20.87 -1.21
C GLY A 184 -13.44 -20.67 -0.59
N GLN A 185 -12.86 -19.47 -0.68
CA GLN A 185 -11.52 -19.18 -0.13
C GLN A 185 -11.34 -17.70 0.19
N THR A 186 -10.66 -17.40 1.31
CA THR A 186 -10.27 -16.02 1.66
C THR A 186 -9.07 -15.55 0.83
N GLY A 187 -9.11 -14.29 0.39
CA GLY A 187 -7.94 -13.61 -0.20
C GLY A 187 -7.73 -13.82 -1.70
N LEU A 188 -8.73 -14.33 -2.42
CA LEU A 188 -8.66 -14.50 -3.87
C LEU A 188 -8.49 -13.16 -4.61
N PRO A 189 -7.66 -13.10 -5.67
CA PRO A 189 -7.47 -11.88 -6.44
C PRO A 189 -8.78 -11.40 -7.08
N HIS A 190 -8.79 -10.17 -7.58
CA HIS A 190 -9.96 -9.62 -8.24
C HIS A 190 -10.20 -10.35 -9.56
N PRO A 191 -11.41 -10.90 -9.81
CA PRO A 191 -11.63 -11.80 -10.95
C PRO A 191 -11.48 -11.12 -12.31
N LYS A 192 -11.60 -9.79 -12.36
CA LYS A 192 -11.43 -8.97 -13.57
C LYS A 192 -10.01 -8.41 -13.76
N ILE A 193 -9.05 -8.80 -12.92
CA ILE A 193 -7.66 -8.38 -13.03
C ILE A 193 -6.81 -9.64 -13.21
N PRO A 194 -6.51 -10.04 -14.47
CA PRO A 194 -5.74 -11.25 -14.73
C PRO A 194 -4.29 -11.07 -14.26
N LEU A 195 -3.65 -12.14 -13.78
CA LEU A 195 -2.22 -12.10 -13.45
C LEU A 195 -1.39 -11.71 -14.68
N PRO A 196 -0.19 -11.13 -14.51
CA PRO A 196 0.66 -10.74 -15.65
C PRO A 196 0.95 -11.90 -16.61
N ARG A 197 1.07 -13.15 -16.11
CA ARG A 197 1.24 -14.36 -16.92
C ARG A 197 0.03 -14.66 -17.82
N ASP A 198 -1.16 -14.34 -17.34
CA ASP A 198 -2.45 -14.69 -17.96
C ASP A 198 -3.05 -13.53 -18.77
N LEU A 199 -2.26 -12.48 -19.04
CA LEU A 199 -2.73 -11.23 -19.63
C LEU A 199 -3.44 -11.40 -20.99
N TYR A 200 -3.09 -12.45 -21.74
CA TYR A 200 -3.68 -12.74 -23.06
C TYR A 200 -4.74 -13.86 -23.05
N GLY A 201 -5.16 -14.31 -21.86
CA GLY A 201 -6.18 -15.35 -21.69
C GLY A 201 -5.84 -16.63 -22.44
N HIS A 202 -6.85 -17.23 -23.09
CA HIS A 202 -6.69 -18.50 -23.82
C HIS A 202 -5.85 -18.41 -25.10
N GLY A 203 -5.48 -17.20 -25.55
CA GLY A 203 -4.73 -17.03 -26.80
C GLY A 203 -3.28 -17.50 -26.67
N ARG A 204 -2.62 -17.17 -25.55
CA ARG A 204 -1.27 -17.61 -25.19
C ARG A 204 -0.91 -17.18 -23.78
N ASP A 205 0.10 -17.83 -23.22
CA ASP A 205 0.79 -17.32 -22.04
C ASP A 205 1.64 -16.07 -22.38
N ASN A 206 1.75 -15.15 -21.42
CA ASN A 206 2.69 -14.03 -21.50
C ASN A 206 4.12 -14.47 -21.11
N SER A 207 5.15 -13.81 -21.66
CA SER A 207 6.53 -13.99 -21.19
C SER A 207 6.69 -13.52 -19.74
N ALA A 208 7.57 -14.18 -18.99
CA ALA A 208 7.90 -13.77 -17.63
C ALA A 208 9.11 -12.83 -17.63
N GLY A 209 9.01 -11.72 -16.90
CA GLY A 209 10.12 -10.80 -16.67
C GLY A 209 10.81 -11.03 -15.32
N LEU A 210 11.67 -10.08 -14.94
CA LEU A 210 12.41 -10.10 -13.68
C LEU A 210 12.20 -8.78 -12.94
N ASP A 211 11.82 -8.88 -11.67
CA ASP A 211 11.79 -7.72 -10.78
C ASP A 211 13.21 -7.40 -10.31
N LEU A 212 13.83 -6.40 -10.96
CA LEU A 212 15.17 -5.92 -10.61
C LEU A 212 15.20 -5.05 -9.35
N ALA A 213 14.06 -4.75 -8.72
CA ALA A 213 14.01 -4.13 -7.40
C ALA A 213 13.98 -5.17 -6.25
N ASN A 214 13.85 -6.45 -6.58
CA ASN A 214 13.86 -7.54 -5.61
C ASN A 214 15.29 -8.06 -5.39
N GLU A 215 15.84 -7.82 -4.19
CA GLU A 215 17.20 -8.22 -3.82
C GLU A 215 17.46 -9.73 -3.96
N HIS A 216 16.46 -10.58 -3.71
CA HIS A 216 16.62 -12.02 -3.90
C HIS A 216 16.71 -12.40 -5.38
N ARG A 217 15.93 -11.71 -6.24
CA ARG A 217 15.98 -11.90 -7.69
C ARG A 217 17.30 -11.38 -8.26
N LEU A 218 17.76 -10.21 -7.81
CA LEU A 218 19.08 -9.67 -8.19
C LEU A 218 20.23 -10.59 -7.77
N ALA A 219 20.22 -11.11 -6.55
CA ALA A 219 21.27 -12.02 -6.07
C ALA A 219 21.33 -13.33 -6.89
N SER A 220 20.15 -13.89 -7.21
CA SER A 220 20.04 -15.08 -8.04
C SER A 220 20.50 -14.82 -9.48
N LEU A 221 20.11 -13.68 -10.06
CA LEU A 221 20.50 -13.25 -11.39
C LEU A 221 22.01 -13.02 -11.47
N SER A 222 22.59 -12.31 -10.50
CA SER A 222 24.04 -12.07 -10.41
C SER A 222 24.82 -13.38 -10.40
N SER A 223 24.39 -14.34 -9.57
CA SER A 223 25.01 -15.67 -9.49
C SER A 223 24.91 -16.43 -10.81
N ALA A 224 23.74 -16.40 -11.47
CA ALA A 224 23.53 -17.05 -12.76
C ALA A 224 24.39 -16.41 -13.88
N LEU A 225 24.50 -15.08 -13.91
CA LEU A 225 25.32 -14.36 -14.87
C LEU A 225 26.81 -14.70 -14.70
N LEU A 226 27.32 -14.70 -13.47
CA LEU A 226 28.71 -15.10 -13.18
C LEU A 226 28.97 -16.54 -13.65
N ASN A 227 28.09 -17.48 -13.31
CA ASN A 227 28.22 -18.88 -13.72
C ASN A 227 28.16 -19.08 -15.24
N SER A 228 27.40 -18.26 -15.95
CA SER A 228 27.30 -18.33 -17.42
C SER A 228 28.55 -17.80 -18.14
N ALA A 229 29.33 -16.93 -17.49
CA ALA A 229 30.55 -16.35 -18.05
C ALA A 229 31.78 -17.25 -17.88
N LEU A 230 31.81 -18.08 -16.83
CA LEU A 230 32.95 -18.95 -16.50
C LEU A 230 33.31 -19.99 -17.59
N PRO A 231 32.37 -20.64 -18.32
CA PRO A 231 32.70 -21.65 -19.33
C PRO A 231 33.32 -21.10 -20.62
N LYS A 232 33.26 -19.78 -20.87
CA LYS A 232 33.82 -19.16 -22.10
C LYS A 232 35.28 -18.73 -21.97
N MET A 233 35.81 -18.54 -20.75
CA MET A 233 37.23 -18.14 -20.58
C MET A 233 38.21 -19.32 -20.60
N ALA A 234 37.77 -20.55 -20.34
CA ALA A 234 38.66 -21.72 -20.39
C ALA A 234 38.97 -22.20 -21.82
N GLY A 235 38.09 -21.94 -22.80
CA GLY A 235 38.29 -22.34 -24.20
C GLY A 235 39.26 -21.44 -24.98
N LEU A 236 39.44 -20.18 -24.56
CA LEU A 236 40.36 -19.24 -25.21
C LEU A 236 41.82 -19.42 -24.76
N ALA A 237 42.07 -20.08 -23.63
CA ALA A 237 43.42 -20.37 -23.15
C ALA A 237 44.09 -21.56 -23.87
N ASN A 238 43.32 -22.44 -24.52
CA ASN A 238 43.82 -23.65 -25.18
C ASN A 238 43.99 -23.55 -26.71
N ALA A 239 43.69 -22.41 -27.33
CA ALA A 239 43.87 -22.20 -28.78
C ALA A 239 45.25 -21.61 -29.17
N GLY A 240 46.19 -21.51 -28.20
CA GLY A 240 47.46 -20.77 -28.35
C GLY A 240 48.72 -21.60 -28.61
N THR A 241 48.64 -22.92 -28.83
CA THR A 241 49.82 -23.76 -29.10
C THR A 241 49.80 -24.29 -30.53
N ILE A 242 49.92 -23.40 -31.50
CA ILE A 242 50.38 -23.78 -32.85
C ILE A 242 51.89 -24.04 -32.72
N GLY A 243 52.26 -25.30 -32.91
CA GLY A 243 53.64 -25.78 -32.79
C GLY A 243 54.61 -24.98 -33.67
N ARG A 244 55.74 -24.63 -33.07
CA ARG A 244 56.99 -24.37 -33.79
C ARG A 244 57.97 -25.48 -33.43
N GLY A 245 58.63 -26.02 -34.44
CA GLY A 245 59.95 -26.62 -34.26
C GLY A 245 60.13 -27.94 -34.97
N TRP A 246 60.84 -27.83 -36.10
CA TRP A 246 61.66 -28.87 -36.72
C TRP A 246 62.66 -29.48 -35.72
#